data_AF-A0A537VB87-F1
#
_entry.id   AF-A0A537VB87-F1
#
_cell.length_a   1.000
_cell.length_b   1.000
_cell.length_c   1.000
_cell.angle_alpha   90.00
_cell.angle_beta   90.00
_cell.angle_gamma   90.00
#
_symmetry.space_group_name_H-M   'P 1'
#
loop_
_entity.id
_entity.type
_entity.pdbx_description
1 polymer ?
#
loop_
_entity_poly.entity_id
_entity_poly.type
_entity_poly.pdbx_seq_one_letter_code
_entity_poly.pdbx_strand_id
1 'polypeptide(L)'
;MADVERVQPDGFTGTYSTPPEGLAVDPATFQQAAWWRADFAAESFEGLLGRLAAPAEGMTLPQGSRTVELTIDSPRGAAGLELRAALRRPDGSFTSTEPLTLAEGSHPYVLDVSGGTSLLSLTFEAPSTTTHTRRMLLMMTGVRLDGAPMSLAGWAPIGSLGAGGRITPASGGWTFTASFAIGSALVAIEPKPVAVPAIMSSDIAQQEPTTMQLRIGDRTLPIQRVGTATSFSGIAPGTPFIVVSGPALFELQGAVPGQGGRVNEVWTHGDTDPTAAIQAAGFPVIDLLSARTIEGRLDEAPESLAVGLDAAAAIAGLGLVIAGVTATLYFAQRRRDFEFASLRAMGAGAPALRGTIAREQFALIGVASIAGVLLGDVVVRLATAPLLRTVSTSFPTPVIVIDVAALIVALIVIAVAATVAAVTATHALLRSSISAVLRGDPE
;
A
#
# COMPACT_ATOMS: atom_id res chain seq x y z
N MET A 1 -8.76 7.45 -10.91
CA MET A 1 -7.67 8.36 -10.52
C MET A 1 -7.81 8.57 -9.02
N ALA A 2 -6.70 8.58 -8.30
CA ALA A 2 -6.69 8.82 -6.86
C ALA A 2 -5.59 9.82 -6.51
N ASP A 3 -5.94 10.75 -5.64
CA ASP A 3 -4.99 11.72 -5.10
C ASP A 3 -4.22 11.07 -3.95
N VAL A 4 -2.90 11.22 -4.00
CA VAL A 4 -1.99 10.66 -3.00
C VAL A 4 -1.04 11.74 -2.54
N GLU A 5 -0.85 11.84 -1.23
CA GLU A 5 0.19 12.66 -0.63
C GLU A 5 1.21 11.75 0.05
N ARG A 6 2.48 11.81 -0.37
CA ARG A 6 3.57 11.27 0.46
C ARG A 6 3.82 12.18 1.64
N VAL A 7 3.73 11.63 2.83
CA VAL A 7 3.97 12.35 4.09
C VAL A 7 5.13 11.74 4.85
N GLN A 8 5.89 12.57 5.57
CA GLN A 8 6.96 12.10 6.44
C GLN A 8 6.47 12.15 7.90
N PRO A 9 6.02 11.03 8.48
CA PRO A 9 5.60 10.97 9.87
C PRO A 9 6.83 10.94 10.79
N ASP A 10 6.78 11.74 11.85
CA ASP A 10 7.79 11.82 12.90
C ASP A 10 7.14 11.63 14.29
N GLY A 11 7.97 11.31 15.29
CA GLY A 11 7.51 11.22 16.69
C GLY A 11 7.16 9.81 17.16
N PHE A 12 7.50 8.78 16.38
CA PHE A 12 7.48 7.40 16.83
C PHE A 12 8.45 7.16 18.00
N THR A 13 8.08 6.25 18.89
CA THR A 13 8.88 5.85 20.06
C THR A 13 9.65 4.55 19.83
N GLY A 14 9.20 3.74 18.87
CA GLY A 14 9.82 2.49 18.45
C GLY A 14 11.16 2.68 17.72
N THR A 15 11.89 1.57 17.58
CA THR A 15 13.14 1.52 16.81
C THR A 15 12.91 0.73 15.53
N TYR A 16 13.26 1.33 14.41
CA TYR A 16 12.99 0.80 13.07
C TYR A 16 14.29 0.65 12.28
N SER A 17 14.39 -0.40 11.46
CA SER A 17 15.52 -0.63 10.56
C SER A 17 15.65 0.44 9.48
N THR A 18 14.51 0.98 9.03
CA THR A 18 14.38 2.12 8.14
C THR A 18 13.39 3.13 8.70
N PRO A 19 13.53 4.43 8.40
CA PRO A 19 12.54 5.43 8.82
C PRO A 19 11.14 5.06 8.32
N PRO A 20 10.09 5.18 9.15
CA PRO A 20 8.72 4.97 8.70
C PRO A 20 8.33 5.90 7.55
N GLU A 21 7.66 5.36 6.54
CA GLU A 21 7.08 6.12 5.43
C GLU A 21 5.58 6.37 5.65
N GLY A 22 5.08 7.48 5.10
CA GLY A 22 3.68 7.85 5.21
C GLY A 22 3.00 8.09 3.86
N LEU A 23 1.75 7.64 3.75
CA LEU A 23 0.85 8.01 2.65
C LEU A 23 -0.45 8.59 3.21
N ALA A 24 -0.94 9.66 2.61
CA ALA A 24 -2.31 10.13 2.78
C ALA A 24 -3.09 9.80 1.51
N VAL A 25 -4.20 9.08 1.66
CA VAL A 25 -5.00 8.58 0.53
C VAL A 25 -6.48 8.87 0.74
N ASP A 26 -7.21 9.17 -0.32
CA ASP A 26 -8.67 9.22 -0.27
C ASP A 26 -9.25 7.79 -0.36
N PRO A 27 -9.86 7.25 0.71
CA PRO A 27 -10.38 5.89 0.71
C PRO A 27 -11.48 5.66 -0.35
N ALA A 28 -12.17 6.72 -0.81
CA ALA A 28 -13.24 6.60 -1.81
C ALA A 28 -12.70 6.33 -3.22
N THR A 29 -11.52 6.85 -3.55
CA THR A 29 -10.93 6.77 -4.90
C THR A 29 -9.72 5.84 -4.97
N PHE A 30 -8.99 5.66 -3.86
CA PHE A 30 -7.73 4.92 -3.83
C PHE A 30 -7.88 3.45 -4.21
N GLN A 31 -9.00 2.80 -3.86
CA GLN A 31 -9.24 1.39 -4.20
C GLN A 31 -9.18 1.13 -5.72
N GLN A 32 -9.57 2.11 -6.54
CA GLN A 32 -9.62 1.98 -8.00
C GLN A 32 -8.25 2.21 -8.66
N ALA A 33 -7.32 2.86 -7.95
CA ALA A 33 -6.00 3.19 -8.47
C ALA A 33 -4.90 2.27 -7.91
N ALA A 34 -5.10 1.73 -6.71
CA ALA A 34 -4.12 0.92 -6.02
C ALA A 34 -4.22 -0.56 -6.39
N TRP A 35 -3.07 -1.22 -6.43
CA TRP A 35 -2.99 -2.67 -6.48
C TRP A 35 -2.90 -3.24 -5.05
N TRP A 36 -3.61 -4.34 -4.78
CA TRP A 36 -3.68 -4.98 -3.47
C TRP A 36 -3.65 -6.50 -3.57
N ARG A 37 -2.96 -7.16 -2.63
CA ARG A 37 -3.00 -8.62 -2.45
C ARG A 37 -3.70 -9.01 -1.16
N ALA A 38 -4.46 -10.09 -1.23
CA ALA A 38 -5.23 -10.61 -0.10
C ALA A 38 -4.37 -11.05 1.11
N ASP A 39 -3.07 -11.29 0.93
CA ASP A 39 -2.16 -11.69 2.01
C ASP A 39 -1.42 -10.50 2.66
N PHE A 40 -1.66 -9.26 2.22
CA PHE A 40 -1.09 -8.07 2.84
C PHE A 40 -1.73 -7.72 4.19
N ALA A 41 -2.94 -8.21 4.46
CA ALA A 41 -3.58 -8.09 5.75
C ALA A 41 -4.55 -9.26 5.95
N ALA A 42 -4.88 -9.58 7.21
CA ALA A 42 -6.06 -10.41 7.50
C ALA A 42 -7.36 -9.71 7.04
N GLU A 43 -7.28 -8.38 7.00
CA GLU A 43 -8.23 -7.39 6.51
C GLU A 43 -8.57 -7.51 5.03
N SER A 44 -9.84 -7.46 4.61
CA SER A 44 -10.11 -7.09 3.20
C SER A 44 -9.65 -5.63 2.96
N PHE A 45 -9.18 -5.33 1.74
CA PHE A 45 -8.72 -3.97 1.40
C PHE A 45 -9.83 -2.92 1.56
N GLU A 46 -11.03 -3.25 1.08
CA GLU A 46 -12.23 -2.43 1.22
C GLU A 46 -12.56 -2.21 2.70
N GLY A 47 -12.46 -3.25 3.53
CA GLY A 47 -12.66 -3.14 4.98
C GLY A 47 -11.64 -2.22 5.65
N LEU A 48 -10.37 -2.26 5.25
CA LEU A 48 -9.33 -1.37 5.76
C LEU A 48 -9.57 0.09 5.34
N LEU A 49 -9.83 0.34 4.05
CA LEU A 49 -10.10 1.68 3.53
C LEU A 49 -11.39 2.27 4.12
N GLY A 50 -12.44 1.46 4.30
CA GLY A 50 -13.69 1.88 4.93
C GLY A 50 -13.51 2.41 6.36
N ARG A 51 -12.51 1.90 7.10
CA ARG A 51 -12.17 2.40 8.43
C ARG A 51 -11.23 3.61 8.43
N LEU A 52 -10.65 3.93 7.27
CA LEU A 52 -9.85 5.14 7.06
C LEU A 52 -10.72 6.38 6.82
N ALA A 53 -12.02 6.23 6.61
CA ALA A 53 -12.93 7.37 6.51
C ALA A 53 -13.04 8.08 7.87
N ALA A 54 -12.68 9.36 7.93
CA ALA A 54 -12.85 10.20 9.11
C ALA A 54 -14.12 11.06 8.99
N PRO A 55 -14.74 11.45 10.11
CA PRO A 55 -15.77 12.49 10.09
C PRO A 55 -15.14 13.84 9.65
N ALA A 56 -15.97 14.73 9.10
CA ALA A 56 -15.54 16.07 8.75
C ALA A 56 -15.10 16.87 9.99
N GLU A 57 -14.00 17.59 9.86
CA GLU A 57 -13.41 18.45 10.88
C GLU A 57 -14.02 19.85 10.91
N GLY A 58 -13.77 20.54 12.02
CA GLY A 58 -14.18 21.93 12.23
C GLY A 58 -15.61 22.10 12.78
N MET A 59 -15.99 23.35 13.02
CA MET A 59 -17.32 23.73 13.50
C MET A 59 -18.21 23.98 12.28
N THR A 60 -19.27 23.21 12.11
CA THR A 60 -20.24 23.42 11.03
C THR A 60 -20.86 24.82 11.11
N LEU A 61 -20.84 25.54 10.00
CA LEU A 61 -21.50 26.83 9.84
C LEU A 61 -22.91 26.60 9.28
N PRO A 62 -23.98 27.12 9.92
CA PRO A 62 -25.31 27.14 9.35
C PRO A 62 -25.33 27.76 7.95
N GLN A 63 -26.20 27.26 7.08
CA GLN A 63 -26.36 27.84 5.74
C GLN A 63 -26.71 29.33 5.83
N GLY A 64 -26.00 30.14 5.05
CA GLY A 64 -26.17 31.58 5.03
C GLY A 64 -25.42 32.33 6.14
N SER A 65 -24.56 31.65 6.91
CA SER A 65 -23.68 32.32 7.87
C SER A 65 -22.83 33.40 7.20
N ARG A 66 -22.65 34.55 7.85
CA ARG A 66 -21.94 35.69 7.26
C ARG A 66 -20.81 36.18 8.13
N THR A 67 -21.00 36.27 9.44
CA THR A 67 -20.00 36.91 10.31
C THR A 67 -19.69 36.10 11.56
N VAL A 68 -18.40 36.03 11.87
CA VAL A 68 -17.92 35.65 13.20
C VAL A 68 -17.35 36.90 13.85
N GLU A 69 -17.97 37.34 14.95
CA GLU A 69 -17.53 38.48 15.73
C GLU A 69 -16.79 38.01 16.98
N LEU A 70 -15.57 38.51 17.18
CA LEU A 70 -14.77 38.29 18.37
C LEU A 70 -14.49 39.62 19.06
N THR A 71 -14.90 39.77 20.32
CA THR A 71 -14.39 40.85 21.17
C THR A 71 -13.17 40.33 21.90
N ILE A 72 -12.01 40.92 21.62
CA ILE A 72 -10.72 40.48 22.15
C ILE A 72 -10.10 41.63 22.95
N ASP A 73 -9.85 41.40 24.23
CA ASP A 73 -9.00 42.24 25.07
C ASP A 73 -7.54 41.77 24.94
N SER A 74 -6.74 42.62 24.29
CA SER A 74 -5.40 42.32 23.82
C SER A 74 -4.36 43.14 24.60
N PRO A 75 -3.31 42.52 25.18
CA PRO A 75 -2.24 43.25 25.84
C PRO A 75 -1.41 44.02 24.81
N ARG A 76 -0.63 45.02 25.26
CA ARG A 76 0.31 45.80 24.43
C ARG A 76 1.12 44.99 23.45
N GLY A 77 1.64 43.85 23.90
CA GLY A 77 2.41 42.98 23.03
C GLY A 77 1.59 42.55 21.81
N ALA A 78 0.34 42.12 22.01
CA ALA A 78 -0.50 41.55 20.96
C ALA A 78 -0.92 42.55 19.87
N ALA A 79 -0.72 43.86 20.09
CA ALA A 79 -0.97 44.87 19.08
C ALA A 79 -0.13 44.58 17.82
N GLY A 80 -0.76 44.61 16.65
CA GLY A 80 -0.12 44.31 15.37
C GLY A 80 -0.18 42.84 14.95
N LEU A 81 -0.71 41.92 15.77
CA LEU A 81 -1.03 40.57 15.29
C LEU A 81 -2.20 40.62 14.31
N GLU A 82 -2.19 39.77 13.29
CA GLU A 82 -3.29 39.57 12.36
C GLU A 82 -4.19 38.42 12.82
N LEU A 83 -5.48 38.70 12.93
CA LEU A 83 -6.52 37.71 13.18
C LEU A 83 -7.11 37.25 11.85
N ARG A 84 -7.16 35.93 11.65
CA ARG A 84 -7.80 35.27 10.49
C ARG A 84 -8.67 34.10 10.94
N ALA A 85 -9.68 33.77 10.16
CA ALA A 85 -10.39 32.50 10.26
C ALA A 85 -10.09 31.62 9.04
N ALA A 86 -9.87 30.33 9.27
CA ALA A 86 -9.77 29.33 8.21
C ALA A 86 -11.13 28.66 7.99
N LEU A 87 -11.55 28.54 6.72
CA LEU A 87 -12.88 28.10 6.32
C LEU A 87 -12.80 27.01 5.26
N ARG A 88 -13.64 25.98 5.40
CA ARG A 88 -13.96 25.04 4.32
C ARG A 88 -15.09 25.59 3.46
N ARG A 89 -14.97 25.48 2.14
CA ARG A 89 -15.98 25.88 1.15
C ARG A 89 -16.82 24.68 0.68
N PRO A 90 -18.00 24.90 0.07
CA PRO A 90 -18.85 23.83 -0.47
C PRO A 90 -18.17 22.97 -1.53
N ASP A 91 -17.20 23.53 -2.27
CA ASP A 91 -16.39 22.83 -3.26
C ASP A 91 -15.23 22.01 -2.65
N GLY A 92 -15.12 22.01 -1.31
CA GLY A 92 -14.05 21.33 -0.57
C GLY A 92 -12.78 22.15 -0.42
N SER A 93 -12.66 23.31 -1.07
CA SER A 93 -11.47 24.16 -0.96
C SER A 93 -11.35 24.81 0.41
N PHE A 94 -10.11 25.14 0.78
CA PHE A 94 -9.78 25.86 2.01
C PHE A 94 -9.45 27.31 1.69
N THR A 95 -10.04 28.22 2.46
CA THR A 95 -9.80 29.67 2.31
C THR A 95 -9.55 30.28 3.67
N SER A 96 -8.87 31.42 3.70
CA SER A 96 -8.75 32.23 4.91
C SER A 96 -9.44 33.57 4.71
N THR A 97 -9.98 34.13 5.78
CA THR A 97 -10.51 35.49 5.76
C THR A 97 -9.40 36.51 5.56
N GLU A 98 -9.77 37.72 5.14
CA GLU A 98 -8.88 38.86 5.18
C GLU A 98 -8.36 39.09 6.61
N PRO A 99 -7.08 39.49 6.77
CA PRO A 99 -6.50 39.72 8.08
C PRO A 99 -7.09 40.96 8.75
N LEU A 100 -7.36 40.84 10.05
CA LEU A 100 -7.70 41.97 10.92
C LEU A 100 -6.59 42.23 11.92
N THR A 101 -6.03 43.43 11.94
CA THR A 101 -4.96 43.78 12.87
C THR A 101 -5.49 44.03 14.27
N LEU A 102 -4.95 43.34 15.27
CA LEU A 102 -5.29 43.55 16.67
C LEU A 102 -4.74 44.89 17.18
N ALA A 103 -5.58 45.62 17.91
CA ALA A 103 -5.23 46.81 18.70
C ALA A 103 -5.10 46.46 20.20
N GLU A 104 -4.34 47.27 20.94
CA GLU A 104 -4.27 47.17 22.41
C GLU A 104 -5.63 47.48 23.05
N GLY A 105 -6.02 46.68 24.06
CA GLY A 105 -7.29 46.82 24.76
C GLY A 105 -8.41 45.97 24.16
N SER A 106 -9.64 46.23 24.59
CA SER A 106 -10.83 45.47 24.21
C SER A 106 -11.50 46.03 22.96
N HIS A 107 -11.43 45.29 21.85
CA HIS A 107 -12.02 45.68 20.57
C HIS A 107 -12.82 44.53 19.92
N PRO A 108 -13.92 44.83 19.21
CA PRO A 108 -14.62 43.87 18.37
C PRO A 108 -13.93 43.72 17.00
N TYR A 109 -13.84 42.48 16.53
CA TYR A 109 -13.30 42.09 15.22
C TYR A 109 -14.34 41.25 14.50
N VAL A 110 -14.67 41.61 13.26
CA VAL A 110 -15.72 40.94 12.47
C VAL A 110 -15.09 40.25 11.27
N LEU A 111 -15.03 38.92 11.32
CA LEU A 111 -14.51 38.08 10.25
C LEU A 111 -15.67 37.70 9.30
N ASP A 112 -15.47 37.91 8.00
CA ASP A 112 -16.41 37.47 6.97
C ASP A 112 -16.26 35.97 6.71
N VAL A 113 -17.25 35.19 7.13
CA VAL A 113 -17.30 33.74 6.95
C VAL A 113 -18.30 33.32 5.86
N SER A 114 -18.76 34.27 5.05
CA SER A 114 -19.74 34.01 4.00
C SER A 114 -19.26 32.97 3.00
N GLY A 115 -20.18 32.08 2.63
CA GLY A 115 -19.90 30.97 1.72
C GLY A 115 -19.04 29.86 2.33
N GLY A 116 -18.70 29.91 3.63
CA GLY A 116 -18.08 28.80 4.35
C GLY A 116 -19.12 27.76 4.81
N THR A 117 -18.73 26.48 4.81
CA THR A 117 -19.52 25.38 5.38
C THR A 117 -19.03 24.95 6.76
N SER A 118 -17.74 25.16 7.04
CA SER A 118 -17.13 24.87 8.35
C SER A 118 -16.08 25.92 8.70
N LEU A 119 -16.03 26.31 9.97
CA LEU A 119 -14.96 27.09 10.59
C LEU A 119 -13.92 26.13 11.15
N LEU A 120 -12.71 26.17 10.59
CA LEU A 120 -11.63 25.25 10.91
C LEU A 120 -10.72 25.77 12.01
N SER A 121 -10.41 27.07 11.99
CA SER A 121 -9.57 27.69 13.03
C SER A 121 -9.78 29.18 13.16
N LEU A 122 -9.27 29.72 14.28
CA LEU A 122 -8.97 31.13 14.48
C LEU A 122 -7.46 31.26 14.70
N THR A 123 -6.80 32.01 13.83
CA THR A 123 -5.35 32.13 13.80
C THR A 123 -4.93 33.57 14.13
N PHE A 124 -3.87 33.68 14.94
CA PHE A 124 -3.21 34.92 15.29
C PHE A 124 -1.78 34.86 14.74
N GLU A 125 -1.52 35.66 13.71
CA GLU A 125 -0.27 35.69 12.98
C GLU A 125 0.52 36.95 13.32
N ALA A 126 1.82 36.80 13.52
CA ALA A 126 2.74 37.91 13.74
C ALA A 126 3.28 38.40 12.38
N PRO A 127 3.54 39.70 12.22
CA PRO A 127 4.08 40.26 10.96
C PRO A 127 5.43 39.65 10.53
N SER A 128 6.15 39.04 11.47
CA SER A 128 7.41 38.35 11.24
C SER A 128 7.59 37.20 12.23
N THR A 129 8.46 36.26 11.87
CA THR A 129 8.83 35.15 12.75
C THR A 129 9.48 35.66 14.03
N THR A 130 9.12 35.06 15.17
CA THR A 130 9.64 35.50 16.46
C THR A 130 11.10 35.05 16.67
N THR A 131 11.94 35.95 17.18
CA THR A 131 13.36 35.67 17.49
C THR A 131 13.59 35.16 18.91
N HIS A 132 12.55 35.21 19.74
CA HIS A 132 12.54 34.76 21.12
C HIS A 132 11.17 34.15 21.42
N THR A 133 11.11 33.24 22.40
CA THR A 133 9.83 32.70 22.84
C THR A 133 8.99 33.81 23.44
N ARG A 134 7.75 33.94 22.95
CA ARG A 134 6.85 35.01 23.34
C ARG A 134 5.53 34.44 23.82
N ARG A 135 5.14 34.75 25.05
CA ARG A 135 3.86 34.36 25.64
C ARG A 135 2.96 35.56 25.83
N MET A 136 1.68 35.40 25.55
CA MET A 136 0.69 36.43 25.80
C MET A 136 -0.66 35.83 26.15
N LEU A 137 -1.49 36.64 26.80
CA LEU A 137 -2.84 36.30 27.17
C LEU A 137 -3.80 37.07 26.27
N LEU A 138 -4.64 36.38 25.51
CA LEU A 138 -5.72 36.98 24.74
C LEU A 138 -7.04 36.63 25.40
N MET A 139 -7.82 37.64 25.80
CA MET A 139 -9.12 37.42 26.43
C MET A 139 -10.23 37.67 25.41
N MET A 140 -10.89 36.60 24.97
CA MET A 140 -12.06 36.65 24.09
C MET A 140 -13.32 36.82 24.96
N THR A 141 -13.73 38.06 25.20
CA THR A 141 -14.85 38.43 26.07
C THR A 141 -16.21 38.31 25.39
N GLY A 142 -16.23 38.13 24.07
CA GLY A 142 -17.43 37.86 23.29
C GLY A 142 -17.08 37.09 22.03
N VAL A 143 -17.80 36.00 21.76
CA VAL A 143 -17.70 35.25 20.50
C VAL A 143 -19.11 35.04 19.98
N ARG A 144 -19.39 35.52 18.76
CA ARG A 144 -20.73 35.48 18.18
C ARG A 144 -20.69 35.02 16.73
N LEU A 145 -21.69 34.23 16.33
CA LEU A 145 -21.98 33.87 14.94
C LEU A 145 -23.26 34.57 14.52
N ASP A 146 -23.18 35.46 13.52
CA ASP A 146 -24.32 36.27 13.05
C ASP A 146 -25.09 36.94 14.21
N GLY A 147 -24.36 37.40 15.22
CA GLY A 147 -24.92 38.04 16.41
C GLY A 147 -25.46 37.08 17.49
N ALA A 148 -25.48 35.77 17.29
CA ALA A 148 -25.81 34.78 18.32
C ALA A 148 -24.56 34.32 19.09
N PRO A 149 -24.60 34.12 20.42
CA PRO A 149 -23.44 33.62 21.17
C PRO A 149 -22.92 32.28 20.65
N MET A 150 -21.60 32.18 20.43
CA MET A 150 -20.90 30.98 20.04
C MET A 150 -19.99 30.51 21.19
N SER A 151 -19.97 29.20 21.46
CA SER A 151 -19.08 28.62 22.47
C SER A 151 -17.80 28.09 21.82
N LEU A 152 -16.65 28.36 22.45
CA LEU A 152 -15.36 27.74 22.11
C LEU A 152 -15.09 26.51 23.01
N ALA A 153 -16.13 25.92 23.60
CA ALA A 153 -15.99 24.72 24.41
C ALA A 153 -15.47 23.55 23.56
N GLY A 154 -14.45 22.88 24.07
CA GLY A 154 -13.78 21.81 23.34
C GLY A 154 -12.84 22.31 22.24
N TRP A 155 -12.58 23.61 22.10
CA TRP A 155 -11.51 24.05 21.21
C TRP A 155 -10.14 23.74 21.84
N ALA A 156 -9.15 23.53 20.98
CA ALA A 156 -7.79 23.19 21.34
C ALA A 156 -6.80 24.10 20.59
N PRO A 157 -5.63 24.39 21.17
CA PRO A 157 -4.56 25.10 20.47
C PRO A 157 -3.97 24.22 19.36
N ILE A 158 -3.69 24.82 18.20
CA ILE A 158 -2.90 24.16 17.15
C ILE A 158 -1.43 24.14 17.59
N GLY A 159 -0.85 22.95 17.66
CA GLY A 159 0.59 22.76 17.84
C GLY A 159 1.31 22.77 16.50
N SER A 160 2.12 23.80 16.24
CA SER A 160 2.99 23.87 15.05
C SER A 160 4.36 24.45 15.40
N LEU A 161 5.44 23.78 14.99
CA LEU A 161 6.84 24.21 15.19
C LEU A 161 7.16 24.68 16.64
N GLY A 162 6.58 24.01 17.63
CA GLY A 162 6.73 24.35 19.05
C GLY A 162 5.90 25.54 19.54
N ALA A 163 5.22 26.25 18.64
CA ALA A 163 4.17 27.21 18.99
C ALA A 163 2.89 26.47 19.39
N GLY A 164 2.07 27.12 20.21
CA GLY A 164 0.82 26.56 20.70
C GLY A 164 0.22 27.43 21.80
N GLY A 165 -0.49 26.80 22.74
CA GLY A 165 -1.09 27.55 23.84
C GLY A 165 -1.98 26.73 24.74
N ARG A 166 -2.93 27.41 25.37
CA ARG A 166 -4.02 26.79 26.13
C ARG A 166 -5.24 27.68 26.08
N ILE A 167 -6.40 27.11 25.76
CA ILE A 167 -7.69 27.79 25.84
C ILE A 167 -8.46 27.28 27.07
N THR A 168 -9.01 28.22 27.85
CA THR A 168 -9.78 27.90 29.06
C THR A 168 -10.99 28.82 29.18
N PRO A 169 -12.12 28.33 29.69
CA PRO A 169 -13.27 29.19 29.96
C PRO A 169 -12.93 30.23 31.04
N ALA A 170 -13.46 31.44 30.88
CA ALA A 170 -13.33 32.55 31.82
C ALA A 170 -14.71 33.17 32.09
N SER A 171 -14.81 34.03 33.12
CA SER A 171 -16.07 34.71 33.44
C SER A 171 -16.53 35.58 32.27
N GLY A 172 -17.56 35.11 31.55
CA GLY A 172 -18.13 35.82 30.40
C GLY A 172 -17.40 35.60 29.07
N GLY A 173 -16.47 34.65 28.96
CA GLY A 173 -15.74 34.43 27.71
C GLY A 173 -14.69 33.31 27.77
N TRP A 174 -13.61 33.48 27.02
CA TRP A 174 -12.53 32.51 26.89
C TRP A 174 -11.17 33.20 27.01
N THR A 175 -10.24 32.53 27.68
CA THR A 175 -8.85 32.98 27.77
C THR A 175 -8.00 32.06 26.92
N PHE A 176 -7.25 32.64 25.98
CA PHE A 176 -6.25 31.93 25.19
C PHE A 176 -4.84 32.40 25.57
N THR A 177 -4.11 31.52 26.25
CA THR A 177 -2.69 31.71 26.54
C THR A 177 -1.89 31.25 25.33
N ALA A 178 -1.50 32.19 24.48
CA ALA A 178 -0.70 31.96 23.29
C ALA A 178 0.80 31.88 23.62
N SER A 179 1.51 30.97 22.98
CA SER A 179 2.97 30.82 23.06
C SER A 179 3.56 30.68 21.66
N PHE A 180 4.24 31.71 21.19
CA PHE A 180 5.03 31.69 19.96
C PHE A 180 6.42 31.15 20.29
N ALA A 181 6.85 30.12 19.57
CA ALA A 181 8.21 29.59 19.63
C ALA A 181 9.14 30.34 18.66
N ILE A 182 10.44 30.27 18.92
CA ILE A 182 11.46 30.85 18.03
C ILE A 182 11.27 30.29 16.62
N GLY A 183 11.21 31.17 15.62
CA GLY A 183 10.98 30.81 14.22
C GLY A 183 9.51 30.63 13.83
N SER A 184 8.58 30.60 14.80
CA SER A 184 7.14 30.62 14.50
C SER A 184 6.64 32.06 14.34
N ALA A 185 5.70 32.23 13.42
CA ALA A 185 4.93 33.46 13.23
C ALA A 185 3.45 33.28 13.59
N LEU A 186 2.97 32.08 13.96
CA LEU A 186 1.54 31.86 14.17
C LEU A 186 1.23 31.04 15.42
N VAL A 187 0.10 31.36 16.02
CA VAL A 187 -0.61 30.54 17.01
C VAL A 187 -2.08 30.49 16.61
N ALA A 188 -2.73 29.37 16.84
CA ALA A 188 -4.13 29.22 16.46
C ALA A 188 -4.88 28.35 17.46
N ILE A 189 -6.20 28.44 17.40
CA ILE A 189 -7.14 27.54 18.05
C ILE A 189 -8.06 26.93 17.00
N GLU A 190 -8.40 25.66 17.18
CA GLU A 190 -9.33 24.91 16.34
C GLU A 190 -10.33 24.16 17.22
N PRO A 191 -11.51 23.77 16.70
CA PRO A 191 -12.32 22.72 17.33
C PRO A 191 -11.47 21.48 17.57
N LYS A 192 -11.68 20.76 18.69
CA LYS A 192 -10.86 19.59 19.05
C LYS A 192 -10.70 18.65 17.85
N PRO A 193 -9.47 18.43 17.35
CA PRO A 193 -9.24 17.58 16.20
C PRO A 193 -9.63 16.14 16.55
N VAL A 194 -10.30 15.47 15.61
CA VAL A 194 -10.56 14.04 15.70
C VAL A 194 -9.25 13.29 15.43
N ALA A 195 -9.09 12.13 16.06
CA ALA A 195 -7.93 11.31 15.79
C ALA A 195 -7.96 10.83 14.33
N VAL A 196 -6.90 11.13 13.57
CA VAL A 196 -6.79 10.74 12.17
C VAL A 196 -6.70 9.22 12.10
N PRO A 197 -7.64 8.54 11.45
CA PRO A 197 -7.60 7.10 11.31
C PRO A 197 -6.42 6.72 10.41
N ALA A 198 -5.71 5.68 10.82
CA ALA A 198 -4.52 5.21 10.14
C ALA A 198 -4.43 3.67 10.06
N ILE A 199 -4.05 3.17 8.89
CA ILE A 199 -3.57 1.79 8.71
C ILE A 199 -2.07 1.81 8.95
N MET A 200 -1.55 0.90 9.77
CA MET A 200 -0.12 0.86 10.10
C MET A 200 0.51 -0.47 9.69
N SER A 201 1.81 -0.46 9.44
CA SER A 201 2.56 -1.69 9.27
C SER A 201 2.53 -2.51 10.57
N SER A 202 2.69 -3.83 10.44
CA SER A 202 2.74 -4.73 11.59
C SER A 202 3.88 -4.39 12.55
N ASP A 203 5.01 -3.89 12.03
CA ASP A 203 6.18 -3.48 12.83
C ASP A 203 5.87 -2.27 13.71
N ILE A 204 5.21 -1.24 13.17
CA ILE A 204 4.75 -0.08 13.95
C ILE A 204 3.69 -0.53 14.94
N ALA A 205 2.76 -1.38 14.52
CA ALA A 205 1.64 -1.81 15.37
C ALA A 205 2.08 -2.59 16.63
N GLN A 206 3.23 -3.28 16.58
CA GLN A 206 3.81 -4.01 17.70
C GLN A 206 4.55 -3.10 18.69
N GLN A 207 5.10 -1.98 18.23
CA GLN A 207 5.94 -1.09 19.03
C GLN A 207 5.18 0.14 19.55
N GLU A 208 4.11 0.54 18.87
CA GLU A 208 3.37 1.75 19.18
C GLU A 208 1.95 1.46 19.72
N PRO A 209 1.40 2.35 20.58
CA PRO A 209 0.05 2.22 21.09
C PRO A 209 -1.02 2.42 19.99
N THR A 210 -2.26 2.02 20.27
CA THR A 210 -3.38 2.22 19.31
C THR A 210 -3.68 3.69 19.04
N THR A 211 -3.42 4.58 19.99
CA THR A 211 -3.57 6.02 19.83
C THR A 211 -2.27 6.70 20.22
N MET A 212 -1.75 7.57 19.35
CA MET A 212 -0.45 8.22 19.49
C MET A 212 -0.51 9.65 18.94
N GLN A 213 0.51 10.45 19.25
CA GLN A 213 0.69 11.78 18.67
C GLN A 213 1.85 11.72 17.69
N LEU A 214 1.59 11.94 16.41
CA LEU A 214 2.64 12.00 15.40
C LEU A 214 2.73 13.40 14.83
N ARG A 215 3.94 13.82 14.49
CA ARG A 215 4.15 15.03 13.71
C ARG A 215 4.09 14.68 12.23
N ILE A 216 3.19 15.32 11.50
CA ILE A 216 3.07 15.20 10.05
C ILE A 216 3.20 16.61 9.48
N GLY A 217 4.28 16.85 8.74
CA GLY A 217 4.67 18.21 8.35
C GLY A 217 5.04 19.05 9.57
N ASP A 218 4.39 20.21 9.71
CA ASP A 218 4.59 21.13 10.83
C ASP A 218 3.63 20.89 12.01
N ARG A 219 2.59 20.06 11.83
CA ARG A 219 1.54 19.81 12.82
C ARG A 219 1.77 18.53 13.62
N THR A 220 1.49 18.59 14.92
CA THR A 220 1.33 17.38 15.76
C THR A 220 -0.14 16.97 15.78
N LEU A 221 -0.45 15.76 15.30
CA LEU A 221 -1.80 15.26 15.12
C LEU A 221 -2.05 14.00 15.96
N PRO A 222 -3.24 13.87 16.57
CA PRO A 222 -3.66 12.63 17.18
C PRO A 222 -3.93 11.60 16.08
N ILE A 223 -3.28 10.46 16.16
CA ILE A 223 -3.42 9.35 15.20
C ILE A 223 -4.08 8.18 15.91
N GLN A 224 -5.06 7.56 15.26
CA GLN A 224 -5.71 6.34 15.73
C GLN A 224 -5.46 5.21 14.74
N ARG A 225 -4.83 4.12 15.21
CA ARG A 225 -4.67 2.90 14.43
C ARG A 225 -6.02 2.20 14.28
N VAL A 226 -6.51 2.13 13.04
CA VAL A 226 -7.78 1.47 12.68
C VAL A 226 -7.58 0.13 11.97
N GLY A 227 -6.36 -0.16 11.51
CA GLY A 227 -6.03 -1.39 10.80
C GLY A 227 -4.54 -1.65 10.77
N THR A 228 -4.17 -2.89 10.45
CA THR A 228 -2.78 -3.32 10.31
C THR A 228 -2.58 -4.08 9.02
N ALA A 229 -1.46 -3.85 8.35
CA ALA A 229 -1.04 -4.57 7.16
C ALA A 229 0.46 -4.90 7.22
N THR A 230 0.92 -5.89 6.48
CA THR A 230 2.35 -6.24 6.34
C THR A 230 3.00 -5.51 5.18
N SER A 231 2.22 -5.05 4.21
CA SER A 231 2.66 -4.29 3.04
C SER A 231 1.53 -3.38 2.54
N PHE A 232 1.87 -2.34 1.80
CA PHE A 232 0.89 -1.40 1.23
C PHE A 232 1.32 -0.93 -0.15
N SER A 233 0.36 -0.58 -1.00
CA SER A 233 0.60 -0.15 -2.38
C SER A 233 1.47 1.11 -2.42
N GLY A 234 2.54 1.10 -3.23
CA GLY A 234 3.46 2.23 -3.42
C GLY A 234 4.40 2.54 -2.26
N ILE A 235 4.53 1.62 -1.29
CA ILE A 235 5.53 1.64 -0.23
C ILE A 235 6.46 0.45 -0.43
N ALA A 236 7.78 0.65 -0.32
CA ALA A 236 8.74 -0.42 -0.50
C ALA A 236 8.53 -1.57 0.51
N PRO A 237 8.77 -2.84 0.12
CA PRO A 237 8.54 -3.97 1.00
C PRO A 237 9.48 -3.95 2.22
N GLY A 238 8.95 -4.29 3.39
CA GLY A 238 9.72 -4.29 4.64
C GLY A 238 9.99 -2.88 5.20
N THR A 239 9.53 -1.83 4.53
CA THR A 239 9.53 -0.47 5.10
C THR A 239 8.36 -0.33 6.08
N PRO A 240 8.61 0.07 7.34
CA PRO A 240 7.54 0.42 8.26
C PRO A 240 6.72 1.58 7.71
N PHE A 241 5.40 1.54 7.87
CA PHE A 241 4.55 2.54 7.24
C PHE A 241 3.30 2.91 8.02
N ILE A 242 2.79 4.10 7.71
CA ILE A 242 1.48 4.59 8.09
C ILE A 242 0.72 5.08 6.85
N VAL A 243 -0.55 4.71 6.73
CA VAL A 243 -1.45 5.23 5.71
C VAL A 243 -2.59 5.92 6.42
N VAL A 244 -2.75 7.22 6.19
CA VAL A 244 -3.77 8.06 6.82
C VAL A 244 -4.84 8.48 5.82
N SER A 245 -5.98 8.92 6.34
CA SER A 245 -7.03 9.53 5.52
C SER A 245 -6.54 10.85 4.93
N GLY A 246 -6.41 10.92 3.61
CA GLY A 246 -6.09 12.14 2.87
C GLY A 246 -7.08 13.27 3.17
N PRO A 247 -8.41 13.05 3.03
CA PRO A 247 -9.41 14.06 3.35
C PRO A 247 -9.30 14.60 4.79
N ALA A 248 -9.11 13.73 5.79
CA ALA A 248 -8.98 14.16 7.18
C ALA A 248 -7.69 14.97 7.41
N LEU A 249 -6.58 14.53 6.81
CA LEU A 249 -5.31 15.23 6.90
C LEU A 249 -5.39 16.60 6.24
N PHE A 250 -5.97 16.69 5.05
CA PHE A 250 -6.13 17.95 4.32
C PHE A 250 -7.02 18.94 5.05
N GLU A 251 -8.08 18.48 5.72
CA GLU A 251 -8.91 19.35 6.56
C GLU A 251 -8.13 19.91 7.76
N LEU A 252 -7.31 19.09 8.42
CA LEU A 252 -6.44 19.53 9.50
C LEU A 252 -5.36 20.50 8.98
N GLN A 253 -4.73 20.23 7.85
CA GLN A 253 -3.78 21.15 7.23
C GLN A 253 -4.44 22.47 6.82
N GLY A 254 -5.67 22.40 6.27
CA GLY A 254 -6.48 23.56 5.89
C GLY A 254 -6.90 24.46 7.06
N ALA A 255 -6.81 23.96 8.30
CA ALA A 255 -7.01 24.78 9.50
C ALA A 255 -5.85 25.78 9.73
N VAL A 256 -4.70 25.63 9.08
CA VAL A 256 -3.59 26.59 9.17
C VAL A 256 -3.57 27.44 7.88
N PRO A 257 -3.68 28.78 7.97
CA PRO A 257 -3.62 29.65 6.80
C PRO A 257 -2.37 29.40 5.94
N GLY A 258 -2.56 29.29 4.62
CA GLY A 258 -1.47 29.08 3.66
C GLY A 258 -0.89 27.66 3.59
N GLN A 259 -1.32 26.73 4.46
CA GLN A 259 -0.89 25.33 4.50
C GLN A 259 -1.88 24.36 3.81
N GLY A 260 -2.79 24.85 2.96
CA GLY A 260 -3.78 24.02 2.25
C GLY A 260 -3.12 22.84 1.50
N GLY A 261 -3.68 21.64 1.71
CA GLY A 261 -3.08 20.37 1.33
C GLY A 261 -2.53 20.29 -0.09
N ARG A 262 -1.37 19.65 -0.22
CA ARG A 262 -0.70 19.45 -1.51
C ARG A 262 -0.81 17.99 -1.91
N VAL A 263 -1.71 17.69 -2.84
CA VAL A 263 -1.60 16.47 -3.63
C VAL A 263 -0.28 16.55 -4.40
N ASN A 264 0.64 15.63 -4.13
CA ASN A 264 1.93 15.58 -4.80
C ASN A 264 2.04 14.41 -5.78
N GLU A 265 1.12 13.45 -5.70
CA GLU A 265 1.05 12.32 -6.62
C GLU A 265 -0.39 12.06 -7.05
N VAL A 266 -0.55 11.66 -8.32
CA VAL A 266 -1.84 11.27 -8.88
C VAL A 266 -1.69 9.86 -9.43
N TRP A 267 -2.43 8.92 -8.87
CA TRP A 267 -2.33 7.50 -9.21
C TRP A 267 -3.48 7.09 -10.11
N THR A 268 -3.18 6.26 -11.10
CA THR A 268 -4.17 5.70 -12.02
C THR A 268 -3.88 4.23 -12.29
N HIS A 269 -4.93 3.47 -12.56
CA HIS A 269 -4.84 2.09 -12.99
C HIS A 269 -5.40 1.95 -14.40
N GLY A 270 -4.75 1.11 -15.22
CA GLY A 270 -5.09 0.90 -16.63
C GLY A 270 -4.24 1.70 -17.61
N ASP A 271 -4.61 1.66 -18.89
CA ASP A 271 -3.81 2.21 -20.00
C ASP A 271 -4.01 3.72 -20.25
N THR A 272 -4.86 4.38 -19.46
CA THR A 272 -5.17 5.80 -19.69
C THR A 272 -4.14 6.69 -18.99
N ASP A 273 -3.36 7.43 -19.78
CA ASP A 273 -2.42 8.43 -19.28
C ASP A 273 -3.18 9.70 -18.80
N PRO A 274 -3.15 10.04 -17.50
CA PRO A 274 -3.86 11.20 -16.96
C PRO A 274 -3.13 12.53 -17.21
N THR A 275 -1.91 12.51 -17.75
CA THR A 275 -1.02 13.69 -17.85
C THR A 275 -1.69 14.88 -18.51
N ALA A 276 -2.36 14.67 -19.65
CA ALA A 276 -3.03 15.75 -20.37
C ALA A 276 -4.18 16.38 -19.57
N ALA A 277 -4.94 15.57 -18.82
CA ALA A 277 -6.04 16.06 -17.99
C ALA A 277 -5.54 16.86 -16.77
N ILE A 278 -4.45 16.39 -16.14
CA ILE A 278 -3.80 17.06 -15.01
C ILE A 278 -3.22 18.41 -15.44
N GLN A 279 -2.52 18.45 -16.58
CA GLN A 279 -1.97 19.68 -17.15
C GLN A 279 -3.07 20.68 -17.55
N ALA A 280 -4.18 20.20 -18.13
CA ALA A 280 -5.34 21.03 -18.44
C ALA A 280 -6.00 21.64 -17.18
N ALA A 281 -5.93 20.95 -16.04
CA ALA A 281 -6.37 21.46 -14.74
C ALA A 281 -5.38 22.44 -14.08
N GLY A 282 -4.25 22.75 -14.75
CA GLY A 282 -3.27 23.73 -14.29
C GLY A 282 -2.17 23.17 -13.38
N PHE A 283 -2.06 21.85 -13.23
CA PHE A 283 -1.03 21.21 -12.42
C PHE A 283 0.17 20.79 -13.29
N PRO A 284 1.40 21.25 -12.99
CA PRO A 284 2.58 20.82 -13.71
C PRO A 284 2.93 19.37 -13.33
N VAL A 285 3.07 18.50 -14.34
CA VAL A 285 3.55 17.12 -14.16
C VAL A 285 5.07 17.13 -14.31
N ILE A 286 5.77 16.87 -13.20
CA ILE A 286 7.23 16.92 -13.13
C ILE A 286 7.89 15.55 -13.29
N ASP A 287 7.17 14.48 -13.01
CA ASP A 287 7.63 13.10 -13.14
C ASP A 287 6.44 12.18 -13.54
N LEU A 288 6.74 11.10 -14.25
CA LEU A 288 5.76 10.12 -14.69
C LEU A 288 6.35 8.71 -14.54
N LEU A 289 5.80 7.95 -13.60
CA LEU A 289 6.11 6.53 -13.44
C LEU A 289 4.97 5.69 -14.02
N SER A 290 5.26 4.88 -15.05
CA SER A 290 4.30 3.98 -15.66
C SER A 290 4.74 2.51 -15.53
N ALA A 291 3.76 1.61 -15.40
CA ALA A 291 4.02 0.17 -15.39
C ALA A 291 4.76 -0.29 -16.65
N ARG A 292 4.35 0.19 -17.84
CA ARG A 292 4.99 -0.13 -19.13
C ARG A 292 6.48 0.26 -19.17
N THR A 293 6.84 1.40 -18.59
CA THR A 293 8.25 1.84 -18.52
C THR A 293 9.07 1.00 -17.53
N ILE A 294 8.44 0.48 -16.48
CA ILE A 294 9.08 -0.44 -15.53
C ILE A 294 9.24 -1.81 -16.18
N GLU A 295 8.19 -2.34 -16.82
CA GLU A 295 8.19 -3.60 -17.56
C GLU A 295 9.29 -3.62 -18.62
N GLY A 296 9.38 -2.59 -19.47
CA GLY A 296 10.45 -2.50 -20.47
C GLY A 296 11.86 -2.48 -19.86
N ARG A 297 12.04 -1.82 -18.70
CA ARG A 297 13.33 -1.85 -17.98
C ARG A 297 13.63 -3.22 -17.39
N LEU A 298 12.62 -3.92 -16.88
CA LEU A 298 12.75 -5.27 -16.35
C LEU A 298 13.03 -6.28 -17.46
N ASP A 299 12.42 -6.14 -18.64
CA ASP A 299 12.68 -7.02 -19.79
C ASP A 299 14.13 -6.94 -20.27
N GLU A 300 14.74 -5.76 -20.17
CA GLU A 300 16.16 -5.53 -20.50
C GLU A 300 17.13 -5.91 -19.37
N ALA A 301 16.62 -6.18 -18.16
CA ALA A 301 17.45 -6.46 -17.00
C ALA A 301 18.19 -7.81 -17.14
N PRO A 302 19.50 -7.88 -16.86
CA PRO A 302 20.26 -9.14 -16.88
C PRO A 302 19.64 -10.25 -16.03
N GLU A 303 18.98 -9.88 -14.92
CA GLU A 303 18.29 -10.78 -14.03
C GLU A 303 17.08 -11.45 -14.71
N SER A 304 16.31 -10.71 -15.51
CA SER A 304 15.19 -11.26 -16.29
C SER A 304 15.68 -12.19 -17.40
N LEU A 305 16.81 -11.87 -18.01
CA LEU A 305 17.48 -12.77 -18.96
C LEU A 305 17.96 -14.06 -18.29
N ALA A 306 18.41 -14.00 -17.03
CA ALA A 306 18.77 -15.18 -16.26
C ALA A 306 17.54 -16.07 -15.96
N VAL A 307 16.39 -15.48 -15.63
CA VAL A 307 15.12 -16.22 -15.49
C VAL A 307 14.71 -16.87 -16.83
N GLY A 308 14.89 -16.15 -17.95
CA GLY A 308 14.69 -16.71 -19.28
C GLY A 308 15.61 -17.89 -19.60
N LEU A 309 16.87 -17.82 -19.18
CA LEU A 309 17.83 -18.92 -19.31
C LEU A 309 17.46 -20.13 -18.43
N ASP A 310 16.97 -19.90 -17.21
CA ASP A 310 16.47 -20.97 -16.34
C ASP A 310 15.25 -21.66 -16.95
N ALA A 311 14.33 -20.90 -17.56
CA ALA A 311 13.20 -21.46 -18.31
C ALA A 311 13.67 -22.31 -19.51
N ALA A 312 14.65 -21.83 -20.28
CA ALA A 312 15.24 -22.59 -21.37
C ALA A 312 15.94 -23.87 -20.88
N ALA A 313 16.67 -23.78 -19.77
CA ALA A 313 17.31 -24.92 -19.12
C ALA A 313 16.27 -25.94 -18.61
N ALA A 314 15.13 -25.47 -18.08
CA ALA A 314 14.02 -26.33 -17.68
C ALA A 314 13.41 -27.08 -18.88
N ILE A 315 13.21 -26.40 -20.02
CA ILE A 315 12.75 -27.03 -21.27
C ILE A 315 13.76 -28.08 -21.76
N ALA A 316 15.06 -27.74 -21.75
CA ALA A 316 16.12 -28.68 -22.12
C ALA A 316 16.17 -29.88 -21.16
N GLY A 317 16.00 -29.64 -19.86
CA GLY A 317 15.88 -30.65 -18.82
C GLY A 317 14.69 -31.59 -19.06
N LEU A 318 13.54 -31.06 -19.45
CA LEU A 318 12.37 -31.85 -19.84
C LEU A 318 12.71 -32.78 -21.02
N GLY A 319 13.41 -32.26 -22.03
CA GLY A 319 13.90 -33.05 -23.16
C GLY A 319 14.84 -34.18 -22.74
N LEU A 320 15.78 -33.90 -21.83
CA LEU A 320 16.68 -34.90 -21.25
C LEU A 320 15.93 -35.97 -20.45
N VAL A 321 14.91 -35.60 -19.69
CA VAL A 321 14.05 -36.55 -18.96
C VAL A 321 13.32 -37.46 -19.94
N ILE A 322 12.70 -36.91 -20.99
CA ILE A 322 12.02 -37.70 -22.02
C ILE A 322 13.00 -38.67 -22.68
N ALA A 323 14.20 -38.22 -23.04
CA ALA A 323 15.24 -39.06 -23.62
C ALA A 323 15.68 -40.18 -22.65
N GLY A 324 15.91 -39.84 -21.38
CA GLY A 324 16.30 -40.78 -20.32
C GLY A 324 15.24 -41.83 -20.03
N VAL A 325 13.97 -41.44 -19.92
CA VAL A 325 12.83 -42.36 -19.76
C VAL A 325 12.74 -43.29 -20.96
N THR A 326 12.84 -42.75 -22.18
CA THR A 326 12.82 -43.55 -23.41
C THR A 326 13.94 -44.59 -23.43
N ALA A 327 15.17 -44.18 -23.08
CA ALA A 327 16.31 -45.08 -23.02
C ALA A 327 16.15 -46.16 -21.94
N THR A 328 15.66 -45.79 -20.75
CA THR A 328 15.48 -46.71 -19.63
C THR A 328 14.40 -47.74 -19.96
N LEU A 329 13.29 -47.32 -20.57
CA LEU A 329 12.25 -48.21 -21.05
C LEU A 329 12.79 -49.16 -22.12
N TYR A 330 13.56 -48.66 -23.08
CA TYR A 330 14.21 -49.47 -24.11
C TYR A 330 15.10 -50.57 -23.53
N PHE A 331 15.96 -50.25 -22.55
CA PHE A 331 16.81 -51.26 -21.89
C PHE A 331 16.01 -52.21 -21.00
N ALA A 332 15.00 -51.72 -20.28
CA ALA A 332 14.12 -52.54 -19.45
C ALA A 332 13.33 -53.55 -20.30
N GLN A 333 12.93 -53.18 -21.51
CA GLN A 333 12.29 -54.09 -22.46
C GLN A 333 13.20 -55.23 -22.87
N ARG A 334 14.45 -54.93 -23.24
CA ARG A 334 15.40 -55.95 -23.71
C ARG A 334 15.64 -57.05 -22.67
N ARG A 335 15.54 -56.69 -21.39
CA ARG A 335 15.59 -57.65 -20.28
C ARG A 335 14.28 -58.44 -20.10
N ARG A 336 13.14 -57.82 -20.40
CA ARG A 336 11.80 -58.42 -20.32
C ARG A 336 11.50 -59.37 -21.48
N ASP A 337 12.16 -59.26 -22.63
CA ASP A 337 11.93 -60.14 -23.78
C ASP A 337 12.08 -61.63 -23.43
N PHE A 338 13.08 -61.98 -22.60
CA PHE A 338 13.29 -63.35 -22.12
C PHE A 338 12.19 -63.84 -21.15
N GLU A 339 11.75 -62.97 -20.25
CA GLU A 339 10.72 -63.28 -19.25
C GLU A 339 9.32 -63.37 -19.90
N PHE A 340 9.08 -62.55 -20.92
CA PHE A 340 7.87 -62.60 -21.74
C PHE A 340 7.83 -63.84 -22.62
N ALA A 341 8.95 -64.22 -23.24
CA ALA A 341 9.04 -65.41 -24.08
C ALA A 341 8.75 -66.69 -23.27
N SER A 342 9.23 -66.78 -22.03
CA SER A 342 8.93 -67.91 -21.13
C SER A 342 7.46 -67.91 -20.68
N LEU A 343 6.88 -66.76 -20.33
CA LEU A 343 5.45 -66.64 -19.98
C LEU A 343 4.52 -66.97 -21.16
N ARG A 344 4.87 -66.55 -22.38
CA ARG A 344 4.13 -66.90 -23.61
C ARG A 344 4.23 -68.39 -23.92
N ALA A 345 5.41 -69.00 -23.71
CA ALA A 345 5.61 -70.44 -23.88
C ALA A 345 4.78 -71.27 -22.87
N MET A 346 4.49 -70.71 -21.69
CA MET A 346 3.58 -71.29 -20.69
C MET A 346 2.09 -71.02 -20.95
N GLY A 347 1.74 -70.38 -22.08
CA GLY A 347 0.35 -70.17 -22.52
C GLY A 347 -0.29 -68.86 -22.08
N ALA A 348 0.47 -67.89 -21.56
CA ALA A 348 -0.08 -66.59 -21.17
C ALA A 348 -0.60 -65.81 -22.39
N GLY A 349 -1.86 -65.36 -22.32
CA GLY A 349 -2.50 -64.57 -23.38
C GLY A 349 -1.95 -63.13 -23.47
N ALA A 350 -1.79 -62.63 -24.70
CA ALA A 350 -1.35 -61.25 -24.98
C ALA A 350 -2.16 -60.13 -24.26
N PRO A 351 -3.49 -60.27 -24.04
CA PRO A 351 -4.26 -59.24 -23.32
C PRO A 351 -3.89 -59.14 -21.84
N ALA A 352 -3.63 -60.28 -21.17
CA ALA A 352 -3.28 -60.30 -19.75
C ALA A 352 -1.91 -59.64 -19.50
N LEU A 353 -0.95 -59.93 -20.39
CA LEU A 353 0.38 -59.36 -20.38
C LEU A 353 0.37 -57.84 -20.61
N ARG A 354 -0.43 -57.34 -21.56
CA ARG A 354 -0.62 -55.89 -21.78
C ARG A 354 -1.21 -55.21 -20.54
N GLY A 355 -2.20 -55.83 -19.89
CA GLY A 355 -2.84 -55.27 -18.70
C GLY A 355 -1.88 -55.12 -17.53
N THR A 356 -1.00 -56.10 -17.30
CA THR A 356 0.00 -56.03 -16.24
C THR A 356 1.04 -54.95 -16.50
N ILE A 357 1.58 -54.87 -17.74
CA ILE A 357 2.52 -53.81 -18.12
C ILE A 357 1.86 -52.43 -17.96
N ALA A 358 0.63 -52.26 -18.43
CA ALA A 358 -0.07 -50.98 -18.34
C ALA A 358 -0.24 -50.52 -16.88
N ARG A 359 -0.60 -51.42 -15.95
CA ARG A 359 -0.71 -51.07 -14.53
C ARG A 359 0.63 -50.70 -13.92
N GLU A 360 1.69 -51.44 -14.25
CA GLU A 360 3.03 -51.17 -13.73
C GLU A 360 3.55 -49.81 -14.23
N GLN A 361 3.38 -49.51 -15.52
CA GLN A 361 3.77 -48.22 -16.08
C GLN A 361 2.95 -47.08 -15.48
N PHE A 362 1.65 -47.27 -15.29
CA PHE A 362 0.81 -46.27 -14.65
C PHE A 362 1.25 -45.98 -13.20
N ALA A 363 1.57 -47.02 -12.44
CA ALA A 363 2.07 -46.88 -11.07
C ALA A 363 3.43 -46.15 -11.02
N LEU A 364 4.36 -46.51 -11.91
CA LEU A 364 5.68 -45.88 -11.99
C LEU A 364 5.58 -44.40 -12.39
N ILE A 365 4.79 -44.08 -13.42
CA ILE A 365 4.57 -42.69 -13.85
C ILE A 365 3.94 -41.89 -12.72
N GLY A 366 2.88 -42.41 -12.07
CA GLY A 366 2.22 -41.72 -10.96
C GLY A 366 3.16 -41.42 -9.80
N VAL A 367 3.94 -42.41 -9.36
CA VAL A 367 4.91 -42.23 -8.25
C VAL A 367 6.01 -41.25 -8.65
N ALA A 368 6.56 -41.36 -9.87
CA ALA A 368 7.60 -40.47 -10.35
C ALA A 368 7.11 -39.02 -10.49
N SER A 369 5.88 -38.81 -10.97
CA SER A 369 5.27 -37.47 -11.06
C SER A 369 5.10 -36.84 -9.68
N ILE A 370 4.60 -37.58 -8.68
CA ILE A 370 4.45 -37.08 -7.31
C ILE A 370 5.82 -36.71 -6.73
N ALA A 371 6.81 -37.61 -6.85
CA ALA A 371 8.16 -37.36 -6.35
C ALA A 371 8.80 -36.14 -7.04
N GLY A 372 8.61 -35.99 -8.35
CA GLY A 372 9.10 -34.86 -9.13
C GLY A 372 8.49 -33.53 -8.70
N VAL A 373 7.17 -33.48 -8.46
CA VAL A 373 6.49 -32.27 -7.96
C VAL A 373 7.00 -31.88 -6.57
N LEU A 374 7.16 -32.85 -5.67
CA LEU A 374 7.67 -32.60 -4.32
C LEU A 374 9.13 -32.10 -4.34
N LEU A 375 9.99 -32.73 -5.15
CA LEU A 375 11.37 -32.26 -5.35
C LEU A 375 11.41 -30.87 -5.98
N GLY A 376 10.53 -30.60 -6.95
CA GLY A 376 10.38 -29.29 -7.56
C GLY A 376 10.01 -28.22 -6.53
N ASP A 377 9.04 -28.49 -5.65
CA ASP A 377 8.66 -27.57 -4.56
C ASP A 377 9.84 -27.28 -3.62
N VAL A 378 10.61 -28.31 -3.24
CA VAL A 378 11.82 -28.14 -2.42
C VAL A 378 12.85 -27.25 -3.13
N VAL A 379 13.11 -27.50 -4.41
CA VAL A 379 14.06 -26.70 -5.21
C VAL A 379 13.59 -25.25 -5.32
N VAL A 380 12.30 -25.02 -5.60
CA VAL A 380 11.71 -23.67 -5.65
C VAL A 380 11.94 -22.96 -4.32
N ARG A 381 11.60 -23.58 -3.18
CA ARG A 381 11.81 -22.98 -1.85
C ARG A 381 13.26 -22.65 -1.56
N LEU A 382 14.20 -23.50 -1.96
CA LEU A 382 15.64 -23.27 -1.80
C LEU A 382 16.15 -22.16 -2.72
N ALA A 383 15.63 -22.05 -3.94
CA ALA A 383 16.01 -21.03 -4.92
C ALA A 383 15.38 -19.66 -4.65
N THR A 384 14.22 -19.64 -3.98
CA THR A 384 13.44 -18.40 -3.72
C THR A 384 14.27 -17.36 -2.98
N ALA A 385 14.95 -17.76 -1.90
CA ALA A 385 15.72 -16.83 -1.07
C ALA A 385 16.89 -16.14 -1.83
N PRO A 386 17.74 -16.85 -2.59
CA PRO A 386 18.74 -16.21 -3.44
C PRO A 386 18.13 -15.34 -4.55
N LEU A 387 17.09 -15.81 -5.24
CA LEU A 387 16.45 -15.06 -6.32
C LEU A 387 15.87 -13.73 -5.84
N LEU A 388 15.18 -13.73 -4.70
CA LEU A 388 14.61 -12.51 -4.11
C LEU A 388 15.68 -11.49 -3.69
N ARG A 389 16.90 -11.92 -3.37
CA ARG A 389 18.01 -11.00 -3.08
C ARG A 389 18.55 -10.33 -4.35
N THR A 390 18.56 -11.04 -5.47
CA THR A 390 19.06 -10.54 -6.75
C THR A 390 18.08 -9.56 -7.40
N VAL A 391 16.76 -9.79 -7.27
CA VAL A 391 15.70 -8.94 -7.85
C VAL A 391 15.31 -7.77 -6.92
N SER A 392 16.17 -7.38 -5.98
CA SER A 392 15.85 -6.48 -4.84
C SER A 392 15.63 -5.00 -5.20
N THR A 393 15.16 -4.69 -6.41
CA THR A 393 14.96 -3.32 -6.89
C THR A 393 13.64 -3.11 -7.62
N SER A 394 12.50 -3.59 -7.13
CA SER A 394 11.21 -2.92 -7.39
C SER A 394 10.09 -3.55 -6.57
N PHE A 395 9.34 -2.71 -5.85
CA PHE A 395 8.02 -3.09 -5.37
C PHE A 395 7.10 -3.36 -6.58
N PRO A 396 6.21 -4.37 -6.52
CA PRO A 396 6.01 -5.30 -5.40
C PRO A 396 7.08 -6.40 -5.34
N THR A 397 7.37 -6.93 -4.14
CA THR A 397 8.23 -8.13 -4.01
C THR A 397 7.73 -9.21 -4.95
N PRO A 398 8.59 -9.77 -5.82
CA PRO A 398 8.16 -10.85 -6.69
C PRO A 398 7.64 -11.99 -5.84
N VAL A 399 6.46 -12.48 -6.17
CA VAL A 399 5.92 -13.71 -5.60
C VAL A 399 6.10 -14.79 -6.64
N ILE A 400 6.69 -15.90 -6.23
CA ILE A 400 6.70 -17.08 -7.08
C ILE A 400 5.28 -17.65 -7.06
N VAL A 401 4.54 -17.38 -8.13
CA VAL A 401 3.25 -18.01 -8.38
C VAL A 401 3.50 -19.26 -9.21
N ILE A 402 3.09 -20.41 -8.68
CA ILE A 402 3.09 -21.64 -9.47
C ILE A 402 1.97 -21.53 -10.49
N ASP A 403 2.32 -21.41 -11.76
CA ASP A 403 1.35 -21.56 -12.85
C ASP A 403 0.88 -23.03 -12.90
N VAL A 404 -0.28 -23.26 -12.27
CA VAL A 404 -0.89 -24.58 -12.19
C VAL A 404 -1.24 -25.11 -13.58
N ALA A 405 -1.61 -24.25 -14.53
CA ALA A 405 -1.91 -24.66 -15.88
C ALA A 405 -0.64 -25.14 -16.60
N ALA A 406 0.46 -24.39 -16.51
CA ALA A 406 1.75 -24.80 -17.07
C ALA A 406 2.27 -26.10 -16.43
N LEU A 407 2.11 -26.26 -15.11
CA LEU A 407 2.47 -27.49 -14.40
C LEU A 407 1.65 -28.69 -14.90
N ILE A 408 0.33 -28.53 -15.04
CA ILE A 408 -0.55 -29.58 -15.59
C ILE A 408 -0.13 -29.94 -17.02
N VAL A 409 0.14 -28.95 -17.87
CA VAL A 409 0.61 -29.17 -19.25
C VAL A 409 1.91 -29.97 -19.25
N ALA A 410 2.89 -29.59 -18.42
CA ALA A 410 4.16 -30.32 -18.31
C ALA A 410 3.94 -31.77 -17.87
N LEU A 411 3.09 -32.01 -16.87
CA LEU A 411 2.74 -33.36 -16.41
C LEU A 411 2.05 -34.18 -17.49
N ILE A 412 1.13 -33.58 -18.27
CA ILE A 412 0.49 -34.23 -19.41
C ILE A 412 1.52 -34.59 -20.48
N VAL A 413 2.44 -33.67 -20.83
CA VAL A 413 3.49 -33.94 -21.83
C VAL A 413 4.36 -35.11 -21.41
N ILE A 414 4.79 -35.15 -20.14
CA ILE A 414 5.57 -36.27 -19.59
C ILE A 414 4.76 -37.57 -19.65
N ALA A 415 3.50 -37.55 -19.24
CA ALA A 415 2.63 -38.72 -19.26
C ALA A 415 2.40 -39.25 -20.69
N VAL A 416 2.18 -38.36 -21.66
CA VAL A 416 2.02 -38.71 -23.09
C VAL A 416 3.32 -39.31 -23.61
N ALA A 417 4.47 -38.68 -23.37
CA ALA A 417 5.76 -39.18 -23.83
C ALA A 417 6.07 -40.58 -23.25
N ALA A 418 5.85 -40.77 -21.95
CA ALA A 418 6.03 -42.06 -21.30
C ALA A 418 5.05 -43.12 -21.82
N THR A 419 3.79 -42.74 -22.09
CA THR A 419 2.78 -43.65 -22.66
C THR A 419 3.14 -44.05 -24.09
N VAL A 420 3.56 -43.11 -24.93
CA VAL A 420 4.03 -43.39 -26.29
C VAL A 420 5.22 -44.34 -26.24
N ALA A 421 6.21 -44.06 -25.39
CA ALA A 421 7.36 -44.95 -25.20
C ALA A 421 6.95 -46.35 -24.72
N ALA A 422 5.99 -46.46 -23.78
CA ALA A 422 5.48 -47.73 -23.31
C ALA A 422 4.68 -48.51 -24.38
N VAL A 423 3.92 -47.80 -25.23
CA VAL A 423 3.15 -48.42 -26.32
C VAL A 423 4.06 -48.91 -27.43
N THR A 424 5.02 -48.08 -27.89
CA THR A 424 6.02 -48.49 -28.89
C THR A 424 6.82 -49.66 -28.37
N ALA A 425 7.19 -49.61 -27.09
CA ALA A 425 7.84 -50.69 -26.39
C ALA A 425 7.04 -52.00 -26.45
N THR A 426 5.80 -51.96 -25.97
CA THR A 426 4.91 -53.13 -25.91
C THR A 426 4.63 -53.69 -27.31
N HIS A 427 4.51 -52.82 -28.31
CA HIS A 427 4.26 -53.22 -29.69
C HIS A 427 5.47 -53.91 -30.32
N ALA A 428 6.69 -53.44 -30.06
CA ALA A 428 7.93 -54.11 -30.48
C ALA A 428 8.05 -55.51 -29.86
N LEU A 429 7.79 -55.62 -28.55
CA LEU A 429 7.76 -56.89 -27.79
C LEU A 429 6.76 -57.91 -28.35
N LEU A 430 5.60 -57.46 -28.82
CA LEU A 430 4.58 -58.37 -29.33
C LEU A 430 4.87 -58.88 -30.74
N ARG A 431 5.72 -58.17 -31.50
CA ARG A 431 6.14 -58.53 -32.86
C ARG A 431 7.41 -59.39 -32.89
N SER A 432 8.19 -59.48 -31.81
CA SER A 432 9.39 -60.32 -31.77
C SER A 432 9.04 -61.81 -31.81
N SER A 433 9.81 -62.60 -32.56
CA SER A 433 9.55 -64.04 -32.71
C SER A 433 10.09 -64.81 -31.50
N ILE A 434 9.23 -65.64 -30.91
CA ILE A 434 9.52 -66.45 -29.71
C ILE A 434 10.75 -67.35 -29.93
N SER A 435 10.92 -67.87 -31.14
CA SER A 435 12.00 -68.76 -31.55
C SER A 435 13.37 -68.08 -31.70
N ALA A 436 13.41 -66.80 -32.09
CA ALA A 436 14.67 -66.05 -32.21
C ALA A 436 15.19 -65.60 -30.83
N VAL A 437 14.29 -65.10 -29.98
CA VAL A 437 14.65 -64.62 -28.63
C VAL A 437 15.19 -65.76 -27.74
N LEU A 438 14.60 -66.96 -27.81
CA LEU A 438 15.03 -68.11 -27.00
C LEU A 438 16.34 -68.77 -27.47
N ARG A 439 16.78 -68.52 -28.72
CA ARG A 439 18.08 -69.00 -29.23
C ARG A 439 19.24 -68.07 -28.91
N GLY A 440 18.97 -66.82 -28.52
CA GLY A 440 20.01 -65.82 -28.28
C GLY A 440 20.73 -65.35 -29.54
N ASP A 441 20.14 -65.56 -30.72
CA ASP A 441 20.72 -65.07 -31.97
C ASP A 441 20.70 -63.53 -31.94
N PRO A 442 21.86 -62.86 -32.14
CA PRO A 442 21.89 -61.40 -32.26
C PRO A 442 21.23 -60.99 -33.59
N GLU A 443 20.35 -59.98 -33.54
CA GLU A 443 20.00 -59.20 -34.75
C GLU A 443 21.19 -58.36 -35.23
#